data_AF-A0A7W0VA27-F1
#
_entry.id   AF-A0A7W0VA27-F1
#
_cell.length_a   1.000
_cell.length_b   1.000
_cell.length_c   1.000
_cell.angle_alpha   90.00
_cell.angle_beta   90.00
_cell.angle_gamma   90.00
#
_symmetry.space_group_name_H-M   'P 1'
#
loop_
_entity.id
_entity.type
_entity.pdbx_description
1 polymer ?
#
loop_
_entity_poly.entity_id
_entity_poly.type
_entity_poly.pdbx_seq_one_letter_code
_entity_poly.pdbx_strand_id
1 'polypeptide(L)'
;MGSSLRTHWVAAEVGTTCETVAVDFSKGEHKGEAFLQINPMGQVPALVDGDFKLAESMAICSYMIETAGSDLGGKNAQQRAKAWQWSLWAALNLYPHLSTLASPLWTQQPLASDVEAAAKAGATKYLPVLNTHLGTQRYMVGDNFTVGDINVATVLAYAAFSKYDLSSYPNITTWLAGVTDRPAYAKASGAAKA
;
A
#
# COMPACT_ATOMS: atom_id res chain seq x y z
N MET A 1 -2.47 0.12 8.99
CA MET A 1 -2.71 -1.23 8.41
C MET A 1 -2.27 -1.30 6.94
N GLY A 2 -2.76 -0.43 6.04
CA GLY A 2 -2.34 -0.47 4.63
C GLY A 2 -0.85 -0.13 4.38
N SER A 3 -0.30 0.89 5.06
CA SER A 3 1.10 1.31 4.89
C SER A 3 2.12 0.31 5.45
N SER A 4 1.85 -0.32 6.61
CA SER A 4 2.73 -1.36 7.18
C SER A 4 2.63 -2.69 6.43
N LEU A 5 1.43 -3.09 5.97
CA LEU A 5 1.26 -4.29 5.14
C LEU A 5 2.15 -4.23 3.90
N ARG A 6 2.21 -3.06 3.25
CA ARG A 6 3.07 -2.82 2.10
C ARG A 6 4.54 -3.15 2.37
N THR A 7 5.10 -2.67 3.47
CA THR A 7 6.52 -2.90 3.80
C THR A 7 6.77 -4.36 4.15
N HIS A 8 5.88 -5.01 4.88
CA HIS A 8 5.98 -6.44 5.17
C HIS A 8 5.88 -7.29 3.90
N TRP A 9 5.01 -6.90 2.96
CA TRP A 9 4.84 -7.61 1.70
C TRP A 9 6.09 -7.49 0.83
N VAL A 10 6.64 -6.29 0.68
CA VAL A 10 7.91 -6.12 -0.05
C VAL A 10 9.03 -6.92 0.61
N ALA A 11 9.21 -6.82 1.93
CA ALA A 11 10.22 -7.60 2.65
C ALA A 11 10.08 -9.11 2.40
N ALA A 12 8.85 -9.63 2.38
CA ALA A 12 8.58 -11.03 2.08
C ALA A 12 8.85 -11.41 0.61
N GLU A 13 8.55 -10.54 -0.36
CA GLU A 13 8.84 -10.78 -1.80
C GLU A 13 10.33 -10.75 -2.10
N VAL A 14 11.10 -9.84 -1.46
CA VAL A 14 12.54 -9.72 -1.69
C VAL A 14 13.37 -10.64 -0.80
N GLY A 15 12.76 -11.32 0.17
CA GLY A 15 13.43 -12.25 1.08
C GLY A 15 14.28 -11.59 2.16
N THR A 16 14.09 -10.30 2.43
CA THR A 16 14.82 -9.58 3.48
C THR A 16 14.32 -10.01 4.86
N THR A 17 15.26 -10.32 5.76
CA THR A 17 14.98 -10.54 7.17
C THR A 17 14.89 -9.19 7.88
N CYS A 18 13.66 -8.77 8.24
CA CYS A 18 13.44 -7.60 9.07
C CYS A 18 12.89 -8.03 10.43
N GLU A 19 13.54 -7.60 11.51
CA GLU A 19 12.92 -7.64 12.83
C GLU A 19 11.70 -6.70 12.83
N THR A 20 10.53 -7.23 13.18
CA THR A 20 9.31 -6.43 13.27
C THR A 20 9.06 -6.04 14.72
N VAL A 21 9.17 -4.75 15.01
CA VAL A 21 8.85 -4.19 16.32
C VAL A 21 7.41 -3.66 16.27
N ALA A 22 6.53 -4.25 17.08
CA ALA A 22 5.16 -3.76 17.23
C ALA A 22 5.15 -2.41 17.96
N VAL A 23 4.33 -1.49 17.49
CA VAL A 23 4.14 -0.16 18.10
C VAL A 23 2.72 -0.10 18.65
N ASP A 24 2.60 0.10 19.97
CA ASP A 24 1.31 0.17 20.66
C ASP A 24 0.68 1.56 20.51
N PHE A 25 -0.34 1.65 19.66
CA PHE A 25 -1.09 2.89 19.44
C PHE A 25 -1.91 3.30 20.66
N SER A 26 -2.35 2.36 21.49
CA SER A 26 -3.16 2.65 22.68
C SER A 26 -2.34 3.37 23.76
N LYS A 27 -1.04 3.09 23.82
CA LYS A 27 -0.08 3.76 24.70
C LYS A 27 0.58 4.98 24.06
N GLY A 28 0.25 5.29 22.81
CA GLY A 28 0.85 6.42 22.11
C GLY A 28 2.33 6.23 21.78
N GLU A 29 2.85 5.00 21.67
CA GLU A 29 4.29 4.74 21.49
C GLU A 29 4.86 5.40 20.22
N HIS A 30 4.07 5.43 19.14
CA HIS A 30 4.37 6.17 17.91
C HIS A 30 4.58 7.68 18.08
N LYS A 31 4.20 8.26 19.23
CA LYS A 31 4.42 9.67 19.60
C LYS A 31 5.49 9.83 20.68
N GLY A 32 6.05 8.74 21.20
CA GLY A 32 7.13 8.77 22.17
C GLY A 32 8.44 9.22 21.53
N GLU A 33 9.31 9.85 22.34
CA GLU A 33 10.59 10.42 21.89
C GLU A 33 11.41 9.41 21.08
N ALA A 34 11.56 8.17 21.57
CA ALA A 34 12.31 7.12 20.89
C ALA A 34 11.82 6.84 19.46
N PHE A 35 10.50 6.84 19.22
CA PHE A 35 9.94 6.63 17.88
C PHE A 35 10.06 7.89 17.02
N LEU A 36 9.86 9.07 17.60
CA LEU A 36 9.98 10.35 16.89
C LEU A 36 11.41 10.63 16.39
N GLN A 37 12.42 10.08 17.08
CA GLN A 37 13.82 10.08 16.60
C GLN A 37 14.05 9.21 15.34
N ILE A 38 13.05 8.42 14.93
CA ILE A 38 13.07 7.61 13.70
C ILE A 38 12.13 8.22 12.66
N ASN A 39 10.88 8.48 13.05
CA ASN A 39 9.90 9.16 12.21
C ASN A 39 9.28 10.35 12.96
N PRO A 40 9.71 11.59 12.65
CA PRO A 40 9.18 12.79 13.29
C PRO A 40 7.67 13.01 13.10
N MET A 41 7.04 12.42 12.08
CA MET A 41 5.58 12.47 11.92
C MET A 41 4.84 11.60 12.96
N GLY A 42 5.56 10.71 13.63
CA GLY A 42 5.00 9.73 14.55
C GLY A 42 3.95 8.86 13.87
N GLN A 43 4.29 8.29 12.72
CA GLN A 43 3.44 7.39 11.95
C GLN A 43 4.19 6.10 11.63
N VAL A 44 3.46 4.99 11.48
CA VAL A 44 4.02 3.72 11.02
C VAL A 44 3.74 3.51 9.53
N PRO A 45 4.61 2.80 8.80
CA PRO A 45 5.86 2.16 9.24
C PRO A 45 7.04 3.14 9.31
N ALA A 46 8.09 2.70 10.01
CA ALA A 46 9.43 3.29 10.02
C ALA A 46 10.46 2.15 9.97
N LEU A 47 11.64 2.41 9.40
CA LEU A 47 12.74 1.47 9.24
C LEU A 47 13.99 2.00 9.96
N VAL A 48 14.72 1.09 10.59
CA VAL A 48 16.08 1.31 11.10
C VAL A 48 16.99 0.24 10.51
N ASP A 49 18.12 0.64 9.94
CA ASP A 49 19.18 -0.22 9.43
C ASP A 49 20.54 0.32 9.89
N GLY A 50 21.05 -0.21 11.01
CA GLY A 50 22.17 0.39 11.73
C GLY A 50 21.85 1.83 12.17
N ASP A 51 22.67 2.79 11.72
CA ASP A 51 22.45 4.22 11.99
C ASP A 51 21.48 4.88 11.00
N PHE A 52 21.13 4.19 9.90
CA PHE A 52 20.20 4.70 8.89
C PHE A 52 18.76 4.56 9.37
N LYS A 53 18.00 5.65 9.27
CA LYS A 53 16.59 5.72 9.67
C LYS A 53 15.77 6.25 8.51
N LEU A 54 14.63 5.60 8.24
CA LEU A 54 13.80 5.93 7.10
C LEU A 54 12.32 5.85 7.47
N ALA A 55 11.58 6.89 7.12
CA ALA A 55 10.12 6.92 7.14
C ALA A 55 9.57 6.82 5.70
N GLU A 56 8.25 6.85 5.56
CA GLU A 56 7.52 6.65 4.31
C GLU A 56 7.56 5.23 3.76
N SER A 57 6.42 4.55 3.80
CA SER A 57 6.30 3.14 3.39
C SER A 57 6.78 2.85 1.96
N MET A 58 6.55 3.75 0.99
CA MET A 58 7.03 3.55 -0.38
C MET A 58 8.55 3.74 -0.51
N ALA A 59 9.13 4.66 0.26
CA ALA A 59 10.57 4.85 0.30
C ALA A 59 11.26 3.63 0.95
N ILE A 60 10.72 3.15 2.07
CA ILE A 60 11.16 1.92 2.74
C ILE A 60 11.13 0.72 1.78
N CYS A 61 10.06 0.59 0.98
CA CYS A 61 9.98 -0.44 -0.05
C CYS A 61 11.06 -0.32 -1.12
N SER A 62 11.30 0.90 -1.65
CA SER A 62 12.37 1.14 -2.62
C SER A 62 13.73 0.76 -2.06
N TYR A 63 14.02 1.17 -0.82
CA TYR A 63 15.27 0.86 -0.13
C TYR A 63 15.50 -0.66 -0.01
N MET A 64 14.48 -1.42 0.44
CA MET A 64 14.60 -2.88 0.56
C MET A 64 14.80 -3.55 -0.81
N ILE A 65 14.10 -3.09 -1.85
CA ILE A 65 14.23 -3.61 -3.22
C ILE A 65 15.64 -3.38 -3.77
N GLU A 66 16.16 -2.16 -3.61
CA GLU A 66 17.50 -1.78 -4.07
C GLU A 66 18.59 -2.54 -3.31
N THR A 67 18.48 -2.62 -1.99
CA THR A 67 19.44 -3.34 -1.13
C THR A 67 19.47 -4.84 -1.45
N ALA A 68 18.32 -5.42 -1.77
CA ALA A 68 18.23 -6.82 -2.18
C ALA A 68 18.64 -7.08 -3.64
N GLY A 69 18.90 -6.04 -4.45
CA GLY A 69 19.15 -6.17 -5.88
C GLY A 69 17.98 -6.78 -6.64
N SER A 70 16.75 -6.54 -6.18
CA SER A 70 15.55 -7.22 -6.68
C SER A 70 14.94 -6.54 -7.91
N ASP A 71 14.53 -7.35 -8.89
CA ASP A 71 13.76 -6.90 -10.05
C ASP A 71 12.33 -6.42 -9.71
N LEU A 72 11.89 -6.54 -8.45
CA LEU A 72 10.56 -6.11 -8.00
C LEU A 72 10.33 -4.61 -8.25
N GLY A 73 11.38 -3.79 -8.27
CA GLY A 73 11.29 -2.38 -8.65
C GLY A 73 11.08 -2.16 -10.15
N GLY A 74 11.42 -3.14 -10.98
CA GLY A 74 11.46 -3.08 -12.44
C GLY A 74 12.87 -3.32 -13.00
N LYS A 75 12.96 -4.13 -14.07
CA LYS A 75 14.23 -4.64 -14.64
C LYS A 75 15.07 -3.57 -15.33
N ASN A 76 14.43 -2.48 -15.77
CA ASN A 76 15.07 -1.38 -16.47
C ASN A 76 14.42 -0.05 -16.10
N ALA A 77 15.02 1.06 -16.55
CA ALA A 77 14.56 2.41 -16.23
C ALA A 77 13.09 2.66 -16.62
N GLN A 78 12.63 2.13 -17.76
CA GLN A 78 11.25 2.31 -18.22
C GLN A 78 10.26 1.56 -17.32
N GLN A 79 10.58 0.31 -16.94
CA GLN A 79 9.76 -0.47 -16.02
C GLN A 79 9.70 0.17 -14.63
N ARG A 80 10.84 0.63 -14.10
CA ARG A 80 10.91 1.37 -12.83
C ARG A 80 10.05 2.63 -12.86
N ALA A 81 10.14 3.41 -13.94
CA ALA A 81 9.32 4.61 -14.10
C ALA A 81 7.82 4.28 -14.16
N LYS A 82 7.42 3.18 -14.82
CA LYS A 82 6.01 2.74 -14.87
C LYS A 82 5.50 2.23 -13.53
N ALA A 83 6.30 1.48 -12.77
CA ALA A 83 5.96 1.05 -11.42
C ALA A 83 5.74 2.27 -10.50
N TRP A 84 6.63 3.27 -10.57
CA TRP A 84 6.48 4.53 -9.84
C TRP A 84 5.30 5.36 -10.33
N GLN A 85 5.03 5.43 -11.63
CA GLN A 85 3.87 6.13 -12.17
C GLN A 85 2.57 5.64 -11.52
N TRP A 86 2.36 4.32 -11.45
CA TRP A 86 1.18 3.73 -10.81
C TRP A 86 1.18 3.86 -9.29
N SER A 87 2.36 3.76 -8.66
CA SER A 87 2.51 3.95 -7.22
C SER A 87 2.11 5.36 -6.78
N LEU A 88 2.65 6.37 -7.47
CA LEU A 88 2.33 7.78 -7.23
C LEU A 88 0.89 8.10 -7.60
N TRP A 89 0.39 7.53 -8.70
CA TRP A 89 -1.02 7.68 -9.07
C TRP A 89 -1.93 7.18 -7.95
N ALA A 90 -1.67 6.01 -7.38
CA ALA A 90 -2.47 5.46 -6.30
C ALA A 90 -2.36 6.31 -5.03
N ALA A 91 -1.15 6.75 -4.65
CA ALA A 91 -0.92 7.54 -3.45
C ALA A 91 -1.52 8.95 -3.51
N LEU A 92 -1.43 9.61 -4.67
CA LEU A 92 -1.79 11.02 -4.82
C LEU A 92 -3.23 11.22 -5.29
N ASN A 93 -3.81 10.25 -6.01
CA ASN A 93 -5.14 10.40 -6.58
C ASN A 93 -6.18 9.51 -5.88
N LEU A 94 -5.91 8.22 -5.70
CA LEU A 94 -6.92 7.28 -5.20
C LEU A 94 -6.96 7.22 -3.67
N TYR A 95 -5.78 7.18 -3.04
CA TYR A 95 -5.63 7.03 -1.59
C TYR A 95 -6.35 8.12 -0.78
N PRO A 96 -6.29 9.43 -1.11
CA PRO A 96 -6.98 10.46 -0.33
C PRO A 96 -8.48 10.20 -0.19
N HIS A 97 -9.12 9.69 -1.24
CA HIS A 97 -10.54 9.37 -1.26
C HIS A 97 -10.87 8.12 -0.45
N LEU A 98 -10.18 7.00 -0.70
CA LEU A 98 -10.43 5.76 0.03
C LEU A 98 -10.06 5.88 1.52
N SER A 99 -9.00 6.62 1.84
CA SER A 99 -8.60 6.89 3.22
C SER A 99 -9.62 7.74 3.96
N THR A 100 -10.20 8.76 3.30
CA THR A 100 -11.31 9.55 3.84
C THR A 100 -12.50 8.66 4.16
N LEU A 101 -12.91 7.79 3.23
CA LEU A 101 -14.03 6.86 3.43
C LEU A 101 -13.77 5.86 4.56
N ALA A 102 -12.52 5.45 4.77
CA ALA A 102 -12.14 4.55 5.87
C ALA A 102 -11.89 5.27 7.20
N SER A 103 -11.87 6.62 7.22
CA SER A 103 -11.52 7.41 8.41
C SER A 103 -12.35 7.10 9.68
N PRO A 104 -13.65 6.73 9.60
CA PRO A 104 -14.43 6.38 10.79
C PRO A 104 -13.85 5.21 11.59
N LEU A 105 -13.07 4.32 10.98
CA LEU A 105 -12.44 3.20 11.68
C LEU A 105 -11.39 3.64 12.70
N TRP A 106 -10.80 4.83 12.53
CA TRP A 106 -9.75 5.35 13.39
C TRP A 106 -10.21 6.55 14.22
N THR A 107 -11.11 7.39 13.68
CA THR A 107 -11.63 8.55 14.40
C THR A 107 -12.78 8.19 15.34
N GLN A 108 -13.44 7.05 15.10
CA GLN A 108 -14.71 6.67 15.75
C GLN A 108 -15.81 7.74 15.57
N GLN A 109 -15.69 8.57 14.52
CA GLN A 109 -16.65 9.61 14.16
C GLN A 109 -17.21 9.33 12.76
N PRO A 110 -18.53 9.48 12.56
CA PRO A 110 -19.11 9.36 11.24
C PRO A 110 -18.62 10.48 10.31
N LEU A 111 -18.60 10.21 9.01
CA LEU A 111 -18.36 11.25 8.00
C LEU A 111 -19.60 12.13 7.85
N ALA A 112 -19.37 13.43 7.62
CA ALA A 112 -20.42 14.29 7.09
C ALA A 112 -20.83 13.82 5.69
N SER A 113 -22.11 13.96 5.36
CA SER A 113 -22.68 13.38 4.13
C SER A 113 -22.09 13.97 2.85
N ASP A 114 -21.77 15.25 2.84
CA ASP A 114 -21.09 15.95 1.76
C ASP A 114 -19.65 15.48 1.57
N VAL A 115 -18.93 15.24 2.68
CA VAL A 115 -17.57 14.67 2.67
C VAL A 115 -17.57 13.25 2.12
N GLU A 116 -18.52 12.41 2.56
CA GLU A 116 -18.66 11.04 2.05
C GLU A 116 -18.98 11.03 0.55
N ALA A 117 -19.93 11.87 0.11
CA ALA A 117 -20.30 11.98 -1.30
C ALA A 117 -19.12 12.45 -2.17
N ALA A 118 -18.38 13.45 -1.73
CA ALA A 118 -17.20 13.96 -2.43
C ALA A 118 -16.09 12.90 -2.53
N ALA A 119 -15.84 12.15 -1.45
CA ALA A 119 -14.85 11.07 -1.45
C ALA A 119 -15.26 9.91 -2.37
N LYS A 120 -16.54 9.51 -2.39
CA LYS A 120 -17.06 8.52 -3.34
C LYS A 120 -16.91 8.98 -4.79
N ALA A 121 -17.30 10.22 -5.10
CA ALA A 121 -17.16 10.79 -6.44
C ALA A 121 -15.69 10.83 -6.88
N GLY A 122 -14.77 11.19 -5.97
CA GLY A 122 -13.34 11.15 -6.20
C GLY A 122 -12.81 9.75 -6.52
N ALA A 123 -13.19 8.73 -5.76
CA ALA A 123 -12.82 7.34 -6.06
C ALA A 123 -13.36 6.88 -7.44
N THR A 124 -14.64 7.18 -7.72
CA THR A 124 -15.30 6.84 -9.00
C THR A 124 -14.65 7.52 -10.21
N LYS A 125 -13.97 8.66 -10.04
CA LYS A 125 -13.21 9.29 -11.12
C LYS A 125 -11.99 8.46 -11.54
N TYR A 126 -11.36 7.76 -10.60
CA TYR A 126 -10.05 7.12 -10.82
C TYR A 126 -10.14 5.60 -11.06
N LEU A 127 -11.09 4.91 -10.43
CA LEU A 127 -11.25 3.46 -10.58
C LEU A 127 -11.52 2.99 -12.02
N PRO A 128 -12.29 3.70 -12.88
CA PRO A 128 -12.44 3.33 -14.28
C PRO A 128 -11.12 3.28 -15.04
N VAL A 129 -10.20 4.24 -14.78
CA VAL A 129 -8.88 4.30 -15.44
C VAL A 129 -8.05 3.07 -15.08
N LEU A 130 -8.01 2.69 -13.80
CA LEU A 130 -7.30 1.49 -13.34
C LEU A 130 -7.95 0.22 -13.92
N ASN A 131 -9.27 0.15 -13.93
CA ASN A 131 -10.01 -1.00 -14.48
C ASN A 131 -9.76 -1.18 -15.99
N THR A 132 -9.70 -0.09 -16.77
CA THR A 132 -9.35 -0.14 -18.18
C THR A 132 -7.91 -0.59 -18.39
N HIS A 133 -6.95 -0.06 -17.62
CA HIS A 133 -5.55 -0.49 -17.69
C HIS A 133 -5.41 -2.01 -17.47
N LEU A 134 -5.99 -2.51 -16.38
CA LEU A 134 -6.00 -3.94 -16.02
C LEU A 134 -6.83 -4.81 -16.97
N GLY A 135 -7.63 -4.23 -17.86
CA GLY A 135 -8.32 -4.97 -18.93
C GLY A 135 -7.41 -5.38 -20.08
N THR A 136 -6.20 -4.79 -20.16
CA THR A 136 -5.23 -5.04 -21.24
C THR A 136 -3.87 -5.51 -20.74
N GLN A 137 -3.68 -5.53 -19.41
CA GLN A 137 -2.40 -5.85 -18.77
C GLN A 137 -2.62 -6.80 -17.61
N ARG A 138 -1.71 -7.75 -17.42
CA ARG A 138 -1.75 -8.68 -16.29
C ARG A 138 -1.42 -7.98 -14.96
N TYR A 139 -0.48 -7.03 -14.99
CA TYR A 139 0.00 -6.27 -13.84
C TYR A 139 0.13 -4.78 -14.19
N MET A 140 0.59 -3.95 -13.25
CA MET A 140 0.86 -2.52 -13.51
C MET A 140 1.90 -2.30 -14.62
N VAL A 141 2.83 -3.25 -14.79
CA VAL A 141 3.93 -3.17 -15.75
C VAL A 141 3.95 -4.41 -16.66
N GLY A 142 2.96 -4.52 -17.55
CA GLY A 142 2.87 -5.62 -18.49
C GLY A 142 2.61 -6.94 -17.78
N ASP A 143 3.44 -7.93 -18.09
CA ASP A 143 3.41 -9.26 -17.45
C ASP A 143 4.31 -9.36 -16.21
N ASN A 144 4.98 -8.28 -15.81
CA ASN A 144 5.85 -8.29 -14.63
C ASN A 144 5.10 -7.77 -13.41
N PHE A 145 5.04 -8.58 -12.36
CA PHE A 145 4.63 -8.12 -11.03
C PHE A 145 5.73 -7.23 -10.45
N THR A 146 5.36 -6.04 -10.00
CA THR A 146 6.29 -5.04 -9.48
C THR A 146 5.79 -4.41 -8.18
N VAL A 147 6.62 -3.57 -7.56
CA VAL A 147 6.21 -2.73 -6.43
C VAL A 147 5.02 -1.82 -6.77
N GLY A 148 4.81 -1.50 -8.05
CA GLY A 148 3.63 -0.79 -8.51
C GLY A 148 2.33 -1.53 -8.16
N ASP A 149 2.31 -2.85 -8.34
CA ASP A 149 1.16 -3.67 -8.00
C ASP A 149 0.89 -3.69 -6.49
N ILE A 150 1.94 -3.87 -5.69
CA ILE A 150 1.87 -3.87 -4.22
C ILE A 150 1.34 -2.51 -3.73
N ASN A 151 1.85 -1.42 -4.27
CA ASN A 151 1.46 -0.06 -3.88
C ASN A 151 -0.01 0.23 -4.22
N VAL A 152 -0.47 -0.16 -5.41
CA VAL A 152 -1.87 -0.02 -5.82
C VAL A 152 -2.79 -0.91 -4.98
N ALA A 153 -2.42 -2.18 -4.76
CA ALA A 153 -3.23 -3.14 -4.01
C ALA A 153 -3.41 -2.71 -2.55
N THR A 154 -2.35 -2.22 -1.92
CA THR A 154 -2.39 -1.74 -0.53
C THR A 154 -3.21 -0.45 -0.37
N VAL A 155 -3.33 0.37 -1.42
CA VAL A 155 -4.29 1.49 -1.45
C VAL A 155 -5.72 0.96 -1.59
N LEU A 156 -5.95 -0.01 -2.48
CA LEU A 156 -7.29 -0.61 -2.67
C LEU A 156 -7.79 -1.38 -1.45
N ALA A 157 -6.91 -1.85 -0.56
CA ALA A 157 -7.32 -2.43 0.73
C ALA A 157 -8.18 -1.46 1.58
N TYR A 158 -8.02 -0.14 1.39
CA TYR A 158 -8.88 0.86 2.06
C TYR A 158 -10.34 0.83 1.56
N ALA A 159 -10.59 0.36 0.33
CA ALA A 159 -11.96 0.15 -0.14
C ALA A 159 -12.68 -0.93 0.67
N ALA A 160 -11.98 -2.02 1.03
CA ALA A 160 -12.53 -3.06 1.90
C ALA A 160 -12.81 -2.50 3.31
N PHE A 161 -11.88 -1.72 3.86
CA PHE A 161 -12.05 -1.05 5.16
C PHE A 161 -13.24 -0.10 5.19
N SER A 162 -13.48 0.64 4.10
CA SER A 162 -14.60 1.57 3.98
C SER A 162 -15.88 0.94 3.45
N LYS A 163 -15.92 -0.38 3.20
CA LYS A 163 -17.02 -1.09 2.52
C LYS A 163 -17.40 -0.44 1.17
N TYR A 164 -16.44 0.18 0.49
CA TYR A 164 -16.64 0.72 -0.84
C TYR A 164 -16.70 -0.43 -1.83
N ASP A 165 -17.80 -0.51 -2.59
CA ASP A 165 -18.03 -1.60 -3.52
C ASP A 165 -17.16 -1.48 -4.78
N LEU A 166 -16.37 -2.51 -5.05
CA LEU A 166 -15.53 -2.63 -6.24
C LEU A 166 -16.15 -3.53 -7.32
N SER A 167 -17.37 -4.05 -7.12
CA SER A 167 -18.05 -5.00 -8.02
C SER A 167 -18.20 -4.49 -9.46
N SER A 168 -18.31 -3.17 -9.63
CA SER A 168 -18.39 -2.51 -10.94
C SER A 168 -17.06 -2.48 -11.71
N TYR A 169 -15.97 -2.97 -11.11
CA TYR A 169 -14.62 -2.96 -11.68
C TYR A 169 -14.04 -4.39 -11.75
N PRO A 170 -14.53 -5.25 -12.64
CA PRO A 170 -14.19 -6.68 -12.67
C PRO A 170 -12.70 -6.97 -12.94
N ASN A 171 -12.00 -6.10 -13.68
CA ASN A 171 -10.57 -6.28 -13.93
C ASN A 171 -9.77 -5.98 -12.66
N ILE A 172 -10.20 -4.98 -11.87
CA ILE A 172 -9.61 -4.68 -10.57
C ILE A 172 -9.82 -5.85 -9.61
N THR A 173 -11.03 -6.37 -9.49
CA THR A 173 -11.31 -7.47 -8.53
C THR A 173 -10.56 -8.74 -8.92
N THR A 174 -10.50 -9.08 -10.21
CA THR A 174 -9.72 -10.22 -10.72
C THR A 174 -8.22 -10.05 -10.47
N TRP A 175 -7.65 -8.90 -10.82
CA TRP A 175 -6.25 -8.60 -10.58
C TRP A 175 -5.92 -8.61 -9.09
N LEU A 176 -6.75 -8.00 -8.25
CA LEU A 176 -6.54 -7.91 -6.81
C LEU A 176 -6.49 -9.31 -6.19
N ALA A 177 -7.43 -10.19 -6.54
CA ALA A 177 -7.41 -11.59 -6.11
C ALA A 177 -6.09 -12.27 -6.51
N GLY A 178 -5.66 -12.11 -7.76
CA GLY A 178 -4.41 -12.70 -8.27
C GLY A 178 -3.14 -12.19 -7.57
N VAL A 179 -3.02 -10.90 -7.27
CA VAL A 179 -1.85 -10.37 -6.55
C VAL A 179 -1.86 -10.76 -5.08
N THR A 180 -3.02 -10.87 -4.44
CA THR A 180 -3.12 -11.25 -3.02
C THR A 180 -3.02 -12.77 -2.77
N ASP A 181 -3.14 -13.62 -3.78
CA ASP A 181 -2.90 -15.07 -3.62
C ASP A 181 -1.41 -15.45 -3.48
N ARG A 182 -0.52 -14.49 -3.77
CA ARG A 182 0.93 -14.68 -3.69
C ARG A 182 1.36 -15.07 -2.26
N PRO A 183 2.27 -16.07 -2.09
CA PRO A 183 2.70 -16.53 -0.76
C PRO A 183 3.25 -15.42 0.14
N ALA A 184 3.96 -14.44 -0.44
CA ALA A 184 4.50 -13.31 0.31
C ALA A 184 3.40 -12.40 0.90
N TYR A 185 2.26 -12.26 0.23
CA TYR A 185 1.11 -11.51 0.76
C TYR A 185 0.53 -12.20 2.00
N ALA A 186 0.36 -13.52 1.96
CA ALA A 186 -0.13 -14.30 3.10
C ALA A 186 0.81 -14.16 4.32
N LYS A 187 2.13 -14.29 4.09
CA LYS A 187 3.15 -14.06 5.13
C LYS A 187 3.08 -12.65 5.72
N ALA A 188 2.90 -11.63 4.89
CA ALA A 188 2.89 -10.22 5.30
C ALA A 188 1.60 -9.77 6.00
N SER A 189 0.45 -10.30 5.57
CA SER A 189 -0.86 -9.97 6.15
C SER A 189 -1.16 -10.71 7.45
N GLY A 190 -0.35 -11.71 7.81
CA GLY A 190 -0.62 -12.61 8.93
C GLY A 190 -1.78 -13.57 8.65
N ALA A 191 -2.28 -13.64 7.42
CA ALA A 191 -3.27 -14.61 6.99
C ALA A 191 -2.59 -15.99 6.86
N ALA A 192 -2.78 -16.87 7.85
CA ALA A 192 -2.44 -18.27 7.68
C ALA A 192 -3.28 -18.85 6.53
N LYS A 193 -2.63 -19.49 5.54
CA LYS A 193 -3.37 -20.35 4.60
C LYS A 193 -3.91 -21.52 5.44
N ALA A 194 -5.24 -21.59 5.55
CA ALA A 194 -5.95 -22.74 6.12
C ALA A 194 -5.71 -23.99 5.28
#